data_AF-A0A2T2SQP0-F1
#
_entry.id   AF-A0A2T2SQP0-F1
#
_cell.length_a   1.000
_cell.length_b   1.000
_cell.length_c   1.000
_cell.angle_alpha   90.00
_cell.angle_beta   90.00
_cell.angle_gamma   90.00
#
_symmetry.space_group_name_H-M   'P 1'
#
loop_
_entity.id
_entity.type
_entity.pdbx_description
1 polymer ?
#
loop_
_entity_poly.entity_id
_entity_poly.type
_entity_poly.pdbx_seq_one_letter_code
_entity_poly.pdbx_strand_id
1 'polypeptide(L)' 'MAELAPQLFVIFGATGDLTRRKLMPALCQLVQKHGGSPNGGFHVLGVARSEWSDDDFQRIPRDGSVDVFDV' A
#
# COMPACT_ATOMS: atom_id res chain seq x y z
N MET A 1 13.35 -18.28 -1.31
CA MET A 1 12.76 -16.99 -0.89
C MET A 1 11.32 -17.28 -0.50
N ALA A 2 10.86 -16.84 0.68
CA ALA A 2 9.52 -17.13 1.16
C ALA A 2 8.52 -16.16 0.51
N GLU A 3 7.50 -16.71 -0.14
CA GLU A 3 6.36 -15.96 -0.68
C GLU A 3 5.57 -15.36 0.48
N LEU A 4 5.13 -14.11 0.33
CA LEU A 4 4.27 -13.48 1.33
C LEU A 4 2.95 -14.25 1.38
N ALA A 5 2.57 -14.73 2.58
CA ALA A 5 1.23 -15.27 2.79
C ALA A 5 0.18 -14.20 2.42
N PRO A 6 -1.07 -14.58 2.10
CA PRO A 6 -2.15 -13.62 1.87
C PRO A 6 -2.43 -12.78 3.12
N GLN A 7 -2.44 -11.45 3.00
CA GLN A 7 -2.58 -10.48 4.11
C GLN A 7 -3.23 -9.20 3.58
N LEU A 8 -4.14 -8.63 4.38
CA LEU A 8 -4.70 -7.31 4.14
C LEU A 8 -4.18 -6.33 5.19
N PHE A 9 -3.50 -5.27 4.75
CA PHE A 9 -2.96 -4.23 5.61
C PHE A 9 -3.82 -2.96 5.51
N VAL A 10 -4.58 -2.65 6.56
CA VAL A 10 -5.50 -1.50 6.57
C VAL A 10 -4.85 -0.27 7.21
N ILE A 11 -4.86 0.87 6.51
CA ILE A 11 -4.29 2.14 6.97
C ILE A 11 -5.39 3.17 7.19
N PHE A 12 -5.67 3.49 8.45
CA PHE A 12 -6.48 4.65 8.80
C PHE A 12 -5.65 5.93 8.76
N GLY A 13 -6.18 6.97 8.12
CA GLY A 13 -5.41 8.17 7.82
C GLY A 13 -4.47 7.96 6.63
N ALA A 14 -4.94 7.24 5.61
CA ALA A 14 -4.13 6.88 4.45
C ALA A 14 -3.59 8.12 3.70
N THR A 15 -4.31 9.24 3.74
CA THR A 15 -3.89 10.54 3.16
C THR A 15 -2.93 11.35 4.04
N GLY A 16 -2.61 10.86 5.24
CA GLY A 16 -1.77 11.54 6.22
C GLY A 16 -0.28 11.59 5.83
N ASP A 17 0.44 12.55 6.40
CA ASP A 17 1.87 12.79 6.12
C ASP A 17 2.75 11.57 6.48
N LEU A 18 2.42 10.87 7.57
CA LEU A 18 3.13 9.66 7.98
C LEU A 18 2.99 8.54 6.94
N THR A 19 1.78 8.35 6.41
CA THR A 19 1.51 7.33 5.38
C THR A 19 2.34 7.59 4.15
N ARG A 20 2.35 8.85 3.69
CA ARG A 20 3.10 9.28 2.50
C ARG A 20 4.62 9.20 2.68
N ARG A 21 5.15 9.66 3.81
CA ARG A 21 6.61 9.81 3.99
C ARG A 21 7.30 8.56 4.53
N LYS A 22 6.58 7.66 5.21
CA LYS A 22 7.17 6.53 5.93
C LYS A 22 6.51 5.20 5.61
N LEU A 23 5.20 5.08 5.78
CA LEU A 23 4.52 3.77 5.68
C LEU A 23 4.53 3.24 4.24
N MET A 24 4.09 4.03 3.25
CA MET A 24 4.09 3.57 1.86
C MET A 24 5.49 3.20 1.35
N PRO A 25 6.53 4.04 1.55
CA PRO A 25 7.89 3.66 1.16
C PRO A 25 8.38 2.37 1.84
N ALA A 26 8.11 2.18 3.13
CA ALA A 26 8.53 0.97 3.85
C ALA A 26 7.81 -0.28 3.33
N LEU A 27 6.52 -0.19 3.05
CA LEU A 27 5.72 -1.30 2.51
C LEU A 27 6.16 -1.66 1.08
N CYS A 28 6.44 -0.67 0.23
CA CYS A 28 7.01 -0.92 -1.11
C CYS A 28 8.34 -1.65 -1.02
N GLN A 29 9.23 -1.24 -0.11
CA GLN A 29 10.53 -1.92 0.10
C GLN A 29 10.35 -3.35 0.63
N LEU A 30 9.37 -3.59 1.51
CA LEU A 30 9.05 -4.92 2.02
C LEU A 30 8.62 -5.84 0.88
N VAL A 31 7.68 -5.38 0.04
CA VAL A 31 7.18 -6.13 -1.12
C VAL A 31 8.31 -6.45 -2.10
N GLN A 32 9.17 -5.47 -2.42
CA GLN A 32 10.32 -5.67 -3.30
C GLN A 32 11.33 -6.69 -2.75
N LYS A 33 11.68 -6.61 -1.45
CA LYS A 33 12.64 -7.52 -0.82
C LYS A 33 12.16 -8.95 -0.75
N HIS A 34 10.86 -9.15 -0.55
CA HIS A 34 10.26 -10.48 -0.39
C HIS A 34 9.72 -11.06 -1.70
N GLY A 35 9.93 -10.37 -2.84
CA GLY A 35 9.53 -10.86 -4.15
C GLY A 35 8.02 -10.89 -4.34
N GLY A 36 7.31 -9.88 -3.83
CA GLY A 36 5.86 -9.74 -3.98
C GLY A 36 5.45 -9.83 -5.44
N SER A 37 4.96 -11.00 -5.83
CA SER A 37 4.31 -11.22 -7.10
C SER A 37 2.89 -10.64 -7.01
N PRO A 38 2.31 -10.09 -8.08
CA PRO A 38 0.89 -9.71 -8.14
C PRO A 38 -0.08 -10.83 -7.71
N ASN A 39 0.38 -12.09 -7.69
CA ASN A 39 -0.40 -13.25 -7.26
C ASN A 39 -0.23 -13.62 -5.78
N GLY A 40 0.75 -13.05 -5.08
CA GLY A 40 0.99 -13.27 -3.65
C GLY A 40 0.21 -12.25 -2.85
N GLY A 41 -0.89 -12.69 -2.22
CA GLY A 41 -2.02 -11.84 -1.78
C GLY A 41 -1.76 -10.83 -0.66
N PHE A 42 -0.72 -10.00 -0.77
CA PHE A 42 -0.48 -8.85 0.07
C PHE A 42 -1.19 -7.62 -0.52
N HIS A 43 -2.24 -7.18 0.15
CA HIS A 43 -3.04 -6.02 -0.27
C HIS A 43 -3.00 -4.93 0.80
N VAL A 44 -3.07 -3.68 0.37
CA VAL A 44 -3.19 -2.53 1.28
C VAL A 44 -4.56 -1.90 1.08
N LEU A 45 -5.25 -1.54 2.15
CA LEU A 45 -6.51 -0.80 2.10
C LEU A 45 -6.33 0.54 2.80
N GLY A 46 -6.55 1.63 2.06
CA GLY A 46 -6.57 2.98 2.61
C GLY A 46 -7.94 3.31 3.18
N VAL A 47 -7.98 4.01 4.31
CA VAL A 47 -9.20 4.63 4.83
C VAL A 47 -8.87 6.06 5.23
N ALA A 48 -9.58 7.03 4.66
CA ALA A 48 -9.43 8.43 5.01
C ALA A 48 -10.78 9.17 4.97
N ARG A 49 -10.82 10.36 5.58
CA ARG A 49 -11.98 11.26 5.50
C ARG A 49 -11.94 12.18 4.29
N SER A 50 -10.88 12.09 3.50
CA SER A 50 -10.65 12.93 2.33
C SER A 50 -11.36 12.30 1.14
N GLU A 51 -11.99 13.10 0.28
CA GLU A 51 -12.63 12.62 -0.96
C GLU A 51 -11.57 12.29 -2.03
N TRP A 52 -10.68 11.34 -1.75
CA TRP A 52 -9.70 10.87 -2.71
C TRP A 52 -10.28 9.68 -3.46
N SER A 53 -10.17 9.71 -4.78
CA SER A 53 -10.41 8.50 -5.57
C SER A 53 -9.25 7.52 -5.39
N ASP A 54 -9.47 6.25 -5.73
CA ASP A 54 -8.38 5.25 -5.83
C ASP A 54 -7.23 5.79 -6.71
N ASP A 55 -7.54 6.49 -7.80
CA ASP A 55 -6.54 7.13 -8.68
C ASP A 55 -5.73 8.22 -7.97
N ASP A 56 -6.37 9.02 -7.11
CA ASP A 56 -5.69 10.07 -6.33
C ASP A 56 -4.75 9.45 -5.30
N PHE A 57 -5.20 8.37 -4.66
CA PHE A 57 -4.35 7.59 -3.78
C PHE A 57 -3.18 6.98 -4.53
N GLN A 58 -3.42 6.53 -5.77
CA GLN A 58 -2.40 5.89 -6.55
C GLN A 58 -1.26 6.81 -7.02
N ARG A 59 -1.52 8.13 -7.06
CA ARG A 59 -0.51 9.16 -7.36
C ARG A 59 0.47 9.42 -6.22
N ILE A 60 0.26 8.85 -5.03
CA ILE A 60 1.26 8.89 -3.96
C ILE A 60 2.53 8.18 -4.49
N PRO A 61 3.71 8.83 -4.47
CA PRO A 61 4.94 8.21 -4.94
C PRO A 61 5.18 6.89 -4.20
N ARG A 62 5.18 5.79 -4.95
CA ARG A 62 5.40 4.43 -4.47
C ARG A 62 6.56 3.86 -5.25
N ASP A 63 7.54 3.33 -4.54
CA ASP A 63 8.73 2.71 -5.15
C ASP A 63 8.46 1.25 -5.56
N GLY A 64 7.20 0.91 -5.89
CA GLY A 64 6.76 -0.47 -6.16
C GLY A 64 5.23 -0.57 -6.28
N SER A 65 4.75 -1.67 -6.88
CA SER A 65 3.32 -1.92 -7.12
C SER A 65 2.65 -2.43 -5.84
N VAL A 66 1.65 -1.68 -5.35
CA VAL A 66 0.79 -2.06 -4.24
C VAL A 66 -0.63 -1.71 -4.64
N ASP A 67 -1.51 -2.71 -4.69
CA ASP A 67 -2.94 -2.48 -4.90
C ASP A 67 -3.52 -1.84 -3.65
N VAL A 68 -4.10 -0.65 -3.85
CA VAL A 68 -4.75 0.10 -2.78
C VAL A 68 -6.14 0.50 -3.20
N PHE A 69 -7.09 0.19 -2.33
CA PHE A 69 -8.49 0.57 -2.45
C PHE A 69 -8.82 1.53 -1.30
N ASP A 70 -9.68 2.52 -1.54
CA ASP A 70 -10.26 3.41 -0.54
C ASP A 70 -11.75 3.07 -0.32
N VAL A 71 -12.25 3.23 0.91
CA VAL A 71 -13.65 2.95 1.31
C VAL A 71 -14.24 4.11 2.09
#